data_AF-A0A962F4S0-F1
#
_entry.id   AF-A0A962F4S0-F1
#
_cell.length_a   1.000
_cell.length_b   1.000
_cell.length_c   1.000
_cell.angle_alpha   90.00
_cell.angle_beta   90.00
_cell.angle_gamma   90.00
#
_symmetry.space_group_name_H-M   'P 1'
#
loop_
_entity.id
_entity.type
_entity.pdbx_description
1 polymer ?
#
loop_
_entity_poly.entity_id
_entity_poly.type
_entity_poly.pdbx_seq_one_letter_code
_entity_poly.pdbx_strand_id
1 'polypeptide(L)'
;MDYDILHINGKPHVLVPIHDFTALKNGAGQESLPEEILEQLALKQSSPIKILRKYRGFTQGTLAQAAGLSRPYLTEIETGRKDGSVRALKAIAQALDVALEALAP
;
A
#
# COMPACT_ATOMS: atom_id res chain seq x y z
N MET A 1 -23.82 -8.86 8.41
CA MET A 1 -23.61 -8.78 6.95
C MET A 1 -23.97 -10.16 6.42
N ASP A 2 -25.18 -10.30 5.91
CA ASP A 2 -25.75 -11.58 5.47
C ASP A 2 -25.60 -11.65 3.96
N TYR A 3 -24.55 -12.32 3.49
CA TYR A 3 -24.40 -12.63 2.07
C TYR A 3 -24.75 -14.09 1.82
N ASP A 4 -25.61 -14.34 0.84
CA ASP A 4 -25.99 -15.69 0.45
C ASP A 4 -24.85 -16.40 -0.29
N ILE A 5 -24.58 -17.65 0.12
CA ILE A 5 -23.55 -18.49 -0.48
C ILE A 5 -24.17 -19.34 -1.60
N LEU A 6 -23.73 -19.10 -2.83
CA LEU A 6 -24.10 -19.85 -4.02
C LEU A 6 -23.10 -20.98 -4.26
N HIS A 7 -23.57 -22.15 -4.66
CA HIS A 7 -22.69 -23.26 -5.08
C HIS A 7 -22.75 -23.39 -6.59
N ILE A 8 -21.65 -23.05 -7.27
CA ILE A 8 -21.52 -23.14 -8.74
C ILE A 8 -20.42 -24.15 -9.03
N ASN A 9 -20.75 -25.25 -9.74
CA ASN A 9 -19.82 -26.34 -10.06
C ASN A 9 -19.10 -26.92 -8.81
N GLY A 10 -19.82 -27.04 -7.69
CA GLY A 10 -19.29 -27.55 -6.42
C GLY A 10 -18.37 -26.58 -5.67
N LYS A 11 -18.18 -25.35 -6.16
CA LYS A 11 -17.39 -24.32 -5.50
C LYS A 11 -18.31 -23.27 -4.86
N PRO A 12 -18.07 -22.88 -3.59
CA PRO A 12 -18.82 -21.81 -2.96
C PRO A 12 -18.44 -20.46 -3.58
N HIS A 13 -19.45 -19.66 -3.89
CA HIS A 13 -19.39 -18.30 -4.40
C HIS A 13 -20.31 -17.43 -3.55
N VAL A 14 -20.06 -16.14 -3.49
CA VAL A 14 -20.90 -15.19 -2.74
C VAL A 14 -21.24 -14.03 -3.66
N LEU A 15 -22.53 -13.69 -3.75
CA LEU A 15 -22.97 -12.50 -4.48
C LEU A 15 -22.82 -11.30 -3.56
N VAL A 16 -22.02 -10.32 -3.98
CA VAL A 16 -21.76 -9.10 -3.23
C VAL A 16 -22.12 -7.91 -4.12
N PRO A 17 -22.82 -6.88 -3.60
CA PRO A 17 -22.99 -5.62 -4.30
C PRO A 17 -21.62 -5.05 -4.74
N ILE A 18 -21.53 -4.46 -5.94
CA ILE A 18 -20.25 -3.99 -6.49
C ILE A 18 -19.54 -2.98 -5.55
N HIS A 19 -20.30 -2.15 -4.82
CA HIS A 19 -19.75 -1.20 -3.85
C HIS A 19 -19.15 -1.88 -2.60
N ASP A 20 -19.69 -3.02 -2.18
CA ASP A 20 -19.18 -3.83 -1.08
C ASP A 20 -17.99 -4.71 -1.51
N PHE A 21 -17.94 -5.09 -2.79
CA PHE A 21 -16.87 -5.92 -3.34
C PHE A 21 -15.49 -5.27 -3.15
N THR A 22 -15.38 -3.96 -3.31
CA THR A 22 -14.12 -3.22 -3.09
C THR A 22 -13.65 -3.35 -1.63
N ALA A 23 -14.57 -3.24 -0.68
CA ALA A 23 -14.26 -3.37 0.75
C ALA A 23 -13.85 -4.79 1.14
N LEU A 24 -14.48 -5.81 0.55
CA LEU A 24 -14.16 -7.22 0.80
C LEU A 24 -12.87 -7.67 0.09
N LYS A 25 -12.63 -7.20 -1.14
CA LYS A 25 -11.43 -7.54 -1.93
C LYS A 25 -10.16 -7.04 -1.28
N ASN A 26 -10.21 -5.86 -0.66
CA ASN A 26 -9.05 -5.25 -0.03
C ASN A 26 -8.73 -5.90 1.35
N GLY A 27 -9.56 -6.84 1.81
CA GLY A 27 -9.52 -7.35 3.18
C GLY A 27 -10.06 -6.29 4.13
N ALA A 28 -10.91 -6.71 5.07
CA ALA A 28 -11.45 -5.83 6.10
C ALA A 28 -10.31 -5.13 6.87
N GLY A 29 -9.95 -3.91 6.44
CA GLY A 29 -8.85 -3.13 7.00
C GLY A 29 -8.03 -2.28 6.02
N GLN A 30 -7.95 -2.61 4.72
CA GLN A 30 -7.18 -1.78 3.78
C GLN A 30 -8.07 -0.69 3.18
N GLU A 31 -7.96 0.51 3.74
CA GLU A 31 -8.45 1.74 3.12
C GLU A 31 -7.94 1.83 1.68
N SER A 32 -8.85 1.91 0.71
CA SER A 32 -8.47 2.14 -0.68
C SER A 32 -7.84 3.52 -0.80
N LEU A 33 -6.66 3.60 -1.43
CA LEU A 33 -6.03 4.89 -1.71
C LEU A 33 -6.96 5.75 -2.62
N PRO A 34 -6.97 7.08 -2.45
CA PRO A 34 -7.69 7.99 -3.34
C PRO A 34 -7.21 7.87 -4.79
N GLU A 35 -8.11 8.14 -5.74
CA GLU A 35 -7.83 8.05 -7.19
C GLU A 35 -6.62 8.88 -7.60
N GLU A 36 -6.48 10.11 -7.10
CA GLU A 36 -5.34 10.99 -7.37
C GLU A 36 -4.00 10.34 -6.98
N ILE A 37 -3.95 9.61 -5.86
CA ILE A 37 -2.73 8.92 -5.40
C ILE A 37 -2.43 7.70 -6.27
N LEU A 38 -3.47 6.95 -6.66
CA LEU A 38 -3.33 5.82 -7.58
C LEU A 38 -2.80 6.29 -8.95
N GLU A 39 -3.29 7.41 -9.46
CA GLU A 39 -2.80 8.02 -10.69
C GLU A 39 -1.33 8.45 -10.58
N GLN A 40 -0.94 9.09 -9.47
CA GLN A 40 0.47 9.48 -9.25
C GLN A 40 1.41 8.27 -9.22
N LEU A 41 0.98 7.16 -8.60
CA LEU A 41 1.72 5.90 -8.58
C LEU A 41 1.82 5.30 -9.98
N ALA A 42 0.71 5.23 -10.73
CA ALA A 42 0.66 4.69 -12.08
C ALA A 42 1.53 5.49 -13.07
N LEU A 43 1.56 6.81 -12.92
CA LEU A 43 2.34 7.74 -13.75
C LEU A 43 3.82 7.81 -13.35
N LYS A 44 4.23 7.13 -12.27
CA LYS A 44 5.61 7.11 -11.75
C LYS A 44 6.22 8.51 -11.58
N GLN A 45 5.41 9.48 -11.18
CA GLN A 45 5.84 10.89 -11.05
C GLN A 45 6.96 11.07 -10.00
N SER A 46 7.03 10.15 -9.04
CA SER A 46 8.10 10.07 -8.04
C SER A 46 8.22 8.64 -7.49
N SER A 47 9.16 8.41 -6.58
CA SER A 47 9.23 7.15 -5.84
C SER A 47 7.88 6.85 -5.16
N PRO A 48 7.32 5.63 -5.28
CA PRO A 48 6.10 5.23 -4.60
C PRO A 48 6.12 5.52 -3.10
N ILE A 49 7.26 5.26 -2.46
CA ILE A 49 7.51 5.54 -1.04
C ILE A 49 7.29 7.02 -0.72
N LYS A 50 7.80 7.92 -1.58
CA LYS A 50 7.67 9.36 -1.37
C LYS A 50 6.23 9.84 -1.54
N ILE A 51 5.50 9.30 -2.52
CA ILE A 51 4.09 9.61 -2.77
C ILE A 51 3.26 9.21 -1.56
N LEU A 52 3.36 7.94 -1.16
CA LEU A 52 2.61 7.36 -0.04
C LEU A 52 2.98 8.02 1.29
N ARG A 53 4.25 8.32 1.51
CA ARG A 53 4.71 9.04 2.70
C ARG A 53 4.04 10.40 2.83
N LYS A 54 3.99 11.18 1.74
CA LYS A 54 3.34 12.49 1.74
C LYS A 54 1.83 12.36 1.97
N TYR A 55 1.20 11.39 1.31
CA TYR A 55 -0.23 11.11 1.51
C TYR A 55 -0.56 10.80 2.98
N ARG A 56 0.25 9.96 3.63
CA ARG A 56 0.10 9.60 5.06
C ARG A 56 0.61 10.70 6.03
N GLY A 57 1.01 11.87 5.54
CA GLY A 57 1.44 13.00 6.38
C GLY A 57 2.81 12.85 7.04
N PHE A 58 3.62 11.86 6.63
CA PHE A 58 4.94 11.63 7.19
C PHE A 58 6.01 12.58 6.59
N THR A 59 6.89 13.08 7.44
CA THR A 59 8.21 13.57 7.01
C THR A 59 9.16 12.39 6.77
N GLN A 60 10.29 12.62 6.08
CA GLN A 60 11.32 11.58 5.94
C GLN A 60 11.86 11.12 7.31
N GLY A 61 12.00 12.03 8.28
CA GLY A 61 12.48 11.69 9.61
C GLY A 61 11.51 10.79 10.36
N THR A 62 10.22 11.15 10.33
CA THR A 62 9.17 10.40 11.03
C THR A 62 8.91 9.03 10.41
N LEU A 63 8.94 8.91 9.07
CA LEU A 63 8.85 7.59 8.43
C LEU A 63 10.07 6.72 8.73
N ALA A 64 11.28 7.31 8.67
CA ALA A 64 12.49 6.57 8.99
C ALA A 64 12.47 6.03 10.42
N GLN A 65 12.03 6.86 11.37
CA GLN A 65 11.85 6.44 12.76
C GLN A 65 10.80 5.30 12.88
N ALA A 66 9.64 5.44 12.26
CA ALA A 66 8.59 4.42 12.27
C ALA A 66 9.03 3.10 11.65
N ALA A 67 9.85 3.15 10.58
CA ALA A 67 10.39 1.97 9.90
C ALA A 67 11.68 1.42 10.55
N GLY A 68 12.20 2.04 11.62
CA GLY A 68 13.47 1.64 12.24
C GLY A 68 14.69 1.83 11.34
N LEU A 69 14.66 2.84 10.46
CA LEU A 69 15.71 3.18 9.50
C LEU A 69 16.37 4.51 9.86
N SER A 70 17.57 4.74 9.31
CA SER A 70 18.16 6.08 9.34
C SER A 70 17.51 6.98 8.27
N ARG A 71 17.33 8.26 8.59
CA ARG A 71 16.82 9.25 7.62
C ARG A 71 17.63 9.30 6.32
N PRO A 72 18.99 9.30 6.35
CA PRO A 72 19.78 9.27 5.11
C PRO A 72 19.50 8.04 4.25
N TYR A 73 19.33 6.86 4.86
CA TYR A 73 19.04 5.64 4.13
C TYR A 73 17.65 5.68 3.47
N LEU A 74 16.62 6.17 4.18
CA LEU A 74 15.31 6.39 3.57
C LEU A 74 15.39 7.37 2.39
N THR A 75 16.16 8.46 2.50
CA THR A 75 16.36 9.39 1.40
C THR A 75 17.02 8.74 0.19
N GLU A 76 18.05 7.92 0.38
CA GLU A 76 18.69 7.19 -0.71
C GLU A 76 17.68 6.31 -1.46
N ILE A 77 16.78 5.64 -0.73
CA ILE A 77 15.70 4.83 -1.30
C ILE A 77 14.72 5.69 -2.10
N GLU A 78 14.22 6.80 -1.52
CA GLU A 78 13.27 7.70 -2.20
C GLU A 78 13.85 8.35 -3.47
N THR A 79 15.17 8.53 -3.53
CA THR A 79 15.86 9.09 -4.70
C THR A 79 16.33 8.04 -5.71
N GLY A 80 16.12 6.75 -5.44
CA GLY A 80 16.58 5.66 -6.32
C GLY A 80 18.11 5.46 -6.31
N ARG A 81 18.83 6.03 -5.33
CA ARG A 81 20.28 5.77 -5.17
C ARG A 81 20.54 4.37 -4.63
N LYS A 82 19.57 3.82 -3.90
CA LYS A 82 19.56 2.43 -3.42
C LYS A 82 18.15 1.88 -3.58
N ASP A 83 18.04 0.62 -3.97
CA ASP A 83 16.72 -0.05 -4.05
C ASP A 83 16.11 -0.34 -2.67
N GLY A 84 16.96 -0.38 -1.64
CA GLY A 84 16.57 -0.80 -0.29
C GLY A 84 16.57 -2.33 -0.16
N SER A 85 16.84 -2.84 1.04
CA SER A 85 16.70 -4.28 1.29
C SER A 85 15.22 -4.66 1.38
N VAL A 86 14.88 -5.92 1.08
CA VAL A 86 13.52 -6.46 1.29
C VAL A 86 13.03 -6.21 2.72
N ARG A 87 13.93 -6.31 3.71
CA ARG A 87 13.62 -6.00 5.12
C ARG A 87 13.23 -4.52 5.31
N ALA A 88 13.98 -3.60 4.69
CA ALA A 88 13.69 -2.18 4.77
C ALA A 88 12.36 -1.83 4.08
N LEU A 89 12.12 -2.38 2.89
CA LEU A 89 10.86 -2.16 2.17
C LEU A 89 9.66 -2.71 2.94
N LYS A 90 9.78 -3.89 3.57
CA LYS A 90 8.74 -4.42 4.47
C LYS A 90 8.45 -3.51 5.66
N ALA A 91 9.49 -2.97 6.30
CA ALA A 91 9.32 -2.05 7.42
C ALA A 91 8.66 -0.73 6.99
N ILE A 92 9.02 -0.21 5.81
CA ILE A 92 8.40 0.98 5.22
C ILE A 92 6.92 0.72 4.89
N ALA A 93 6.60 -0.43 4.26
CA ALA A 93 5.24 -0.81 3.91
C ALA A 93 4.35 -0.92 5.16
N GLN A 94 4.86 -1.55 6.22
CA GLN A 94 4.18 -1.61 7.52
C GLN A 94 3.95 -0.23 8.13
N ALA A 95 4.96 0.66 8.10
CA ALA A 95 4.83 2.01 8.65
C ALA A 95 3.84 2.90 7.86
N LEU A 96 3.65 2.63 6.57
CA LEU A 96 2.72 3.33 5.69
C LEU A 96 1.32 2.71 5.62
N ASP A 97 1.15 1.54 6.27
CA ASP A 97 -0.06 0.72 6.21
C ASP A 97 -0.49 0.42 4.76
N VAL A 98 0.44 -0.18 4.01
CA VAL A 98 0.24 -0.63 2.63
C VAL A 98 0.87 -2.00 2.40
N ALA A 99 0.40 -2.70 1.36
CA ALA A 99 1.04 -3.92 0.89
C ALA A 99 2.44 -3.61 0.29
N LEU A 100 3.35 -4.59 0.34
CA LEU A 100 4.73 -4.40 -0.16
C LEU A 100 4.74 -4.08 -1.66
N GLU A 101 3.79 -4.65 -2.40
CA GLU A 101 3.57 -4.46 -3.84
C GLU A 101 3.32 -2.99 -4.19
N ALA A 102 2.75 -2.20 -3.27
CA ALA A 102 2.55 -0.77 -3.47
C ALA A 102 3.86 0.04 -3.49
N LEU A 103 4.97 -0.55 -3.01
CA LEU A 103 6.29 0.08 -3.04
C LEU A 103 7.14 -0.36 -4.24
N ALA A 104 6.70 -1.37 -4.99
CA ALA A 104 7.42 -1.87 -6.15
C ALA A 104 7.41 -0.83 -7.29
N PRO A 105 8.53 -0.70 -8.03
CA PRO A 105 8.61 0.21 -9.18
C PRO A 105 7.76 -0.24 -10.37
#